data_AF-A0A4Q3RSZ1-F1
#
_entry.id   AF-A0A4Q3RSZ1-F1
#
_cell.length_a   1.000
_cell.length_b   1.000
_cell.length_c   1.000
_cell.angle_alpha   90.00
_cell.angle_beta   90.00
_cell.angle_gamma   90.00
#
_symmetry.space_group_name_H-M   'P 1'
#
loop_
_entity.id
_entity.type
_entity.pdbx_description
1 polymer ?
#
loop_
_entity_poly.entity_id
_entity_poly.type
_entity_poly.pdbx_seq_one_letter_code
_entity_poly.pdbx_strand_id
1 'polypeptide(L)'
;EETSRLIDEEVRKLIDAAYTKTKDLLVEKTEQVKTLAEALLDKEVLFQSDVERLIGKRPFEERKTLDIDDNNPDHHSNGAISEGVPPYDPNVTNHPTV
;
A
#
# COMPACT_ATOMS: atom_id res chain seq x y z
N GLU A 1 29.97 21.54 0.86
CA GLU A 1 29.23 21.28 2.12
C GLU A 1 27.91 22.03 2.19
N GLU A 2 27.84 23.31 1.79
CA GLU A 2 26.61 24.11 1.82
C GLU A 2 25.47 23.53 0.96
N THR A 3 25.76 23.07 -0.27
CA THR A 3 24.76 22.44 -1.15
C THR A 3 24.19 21.16 -0.57
N SER A 4 25.04 20.31 0.02
CA SER A 4 24.60 19.06 0.65
C SER A 4 23.67 19.32 1.82
N ARG A 5 24.01 20.31 2.66
CA ARG A 5 23.15 20.75 3.76
C ARG A 5 21.79 21.27 3.28
N LEU A 6 21.79 22.07 2.21
CA LEU A 6 20.55 22.60 1.64
C LEU A 6 19.64 21.48 1.11
N ILE A 7 20.24 20.45 0.47
CA ILE A 7 19.49 19.27 0.02
C ILE A 7 18.85 18.53 1.19
N ASP A 8 19.61 18.25 2.26
CA ASP A 8 19.08 17.55 3.43
C ASP A 8 17.93 18.33 4.11
N GLU A 9 18.02 19.65 4.15
CA GLU A 9 16.97 20.52 4.67
C GLU A 9 15.69 20.46 3.82
N GLU A 10 15.80 20.47 2.49
CA GLU A 10 14.63 20.36 1.60
C GLU A 10 14.00 18.96 1.64
N VAL A 11 14.81 17.90 1.70
CA VAL A 11 14.31 16.53 1.87
C VAL A 11 13.52 16.39 3.16
N ARG A 12 14.02 16.95 4.27
CA ARG A 12 13.30 16.92 5.55
C ARG A 12 11.96 17.66 5.45
N LYS A 13 11.94 18.87 4.89
CA LYS A 13 10.70 19.64 4.68
C LYS A 13 9.68 18.88 3.83
N LEU A 14 10.14 18.20 2.77
CA LEU A 14 9.27 17.40 1.91
C LEU A 14 8.62 16.25 2.66
N ILE A 15 9.41 15.50 3.44
CA ILE A 15 8.92 14.37 4.25
C ILE A 15 7.94 14.87 5.31
N ASP A 16 8.28 15.95 6.03
CA ASP A 16 7.42 16.52 7.07
C ASP A 16 6.08 16.98 6.49
N ALA A 17 6.08 17.64 5.33
CA ALA A 17 4.87 18.06 4.64
C ALA A 17 4.01 16.86 4.20
N ALA A 18 4.63 15.82 3.65
CA ALA A 18 3.94 14.59 3.24
C ALA A 18 3.35 13.84 4.44
N TYR A 19 4.09 13.76 5.55
CA TYR A 19 3.63 13.14 6.79
C TYR A 19 2.41 13.87 7.35
N THR A 20 2.49 15.19 7.54
CA THR A 20 1.38 15.99 8.06
C THR A 20 0.15 15.87 7.17
N LYS A 21 0.31 16.03 5.86
CA LYS A 21 -0.80 15.88 4.90
C LYS A 21 -1.47 14.51 5.00
N THR A 22 -0.68 13.44 5.10
CA THR A 22 -1.21 12.07 5.20
C THR A 22 -1.93 11.86 6.53
N LYS A 23 -1.33 12.32 7.63
CA LYS A 23 -1.94 12.23 8.96
C LYS A 23 -3.26 12.98 9.01
N ASP A 24 -3.31 14.21 8.50
CA ASP A 24 -4.53 15.02 8.49
C ASP A 24 -5.64 14.34 7.67
N LEU A 25 -5.29 13.76 6.51
CA LEU A 25 -6.22 12.98 5.71
C LEU A 25 -6.77 11.76 6.48
N LEU A 26 -5.91 11.01 7.16
CA LEU A 26 -6.33 9.85 7.95
C LEU A 26 -7.19 10.25 9.15
N VAL A 27 -6.87 11.37 9.79
CA VAL A 27 -7.67 11.94 10.90
C VAL A 27 -9.03 12.40 10.39
N GLU A 28 -9.09 13.10 9.26
CA GLU A 28 -10.36 13.53 8.63
C GLU A 28 -11.24 12.32 8.28
N LYS A 29 -10.63 11.20 7.86
CA LYS A 29 -11.31 9.96 7.48
C LYS A 29 -11.27 8.88 8.56
N THR A 30 -11.20 9.27 9.83
CA THR A 30 -11.05 8.33 10.97
C THR A 30 -12.14 7.26 10.99
N GLU A 31 -13.39 7.61 10.70
CA GLU A 31 -14.51 6.65 10.69
C GLU A 31 -14.33 5.56 9.63
N GLN A 32 -13.88 5.94 8.42
CA GLN A 32 -13.59 4.99 7.35
C GLN A 32 -12.40 4.08 7.72
N VAL A 33 -11.34 4.65 8.31
CA VAL A 33 -10.17 3.89 8.77
C VAL A 33 -10.57 2.88 9.84
N LYS A 34 -11.40 3.29 10.80
CA LYS A 34 -11.91 2.42 11.88
C LYS A 34 -12.75 1.29 11.31
N THR A 35 -13.65 1.59 10.37
CA THR A 35 -14.49 0.58 9.70
C THR A 35 -13.63 -0.50 9.02
N LEU A 36 -12.57 -0.09 8.31
CA LEU A 36 -11.66 -1.03 7.66
C LEU A 36 -10.84 -1.83 8.68
N ALA A 37 -10.38 -1.19 9.76
CA ALA A 37 -9.63 -1.85 10.81
C ALA A 37 -10.46 -2.94 11.50
N GLU A 38 -11.72 -2.65 11.84
CA GLU A 38 -12.66 -3.63 12.41
C GLU A 38 -12.90 -4.79 11.43
N ALA A 39 -13.15 -4.50 10.15
CA ALA A 39 -13.33 -5.53 9.15
C ALA A 39 -12.10 -6.44 8.96
N LEU A 40 -10.88 -5.90 9.14
CA LEU A 40 -9.64 -6.65 9.07
C LEU A 40 -9.41 -7.59 10.28
N LEU A 41 -10.03 -7.30 11.42
CA LEU A 41 -10.01 -8.22 12.58
C LEU A 41 -10.84 -9.47 12.32
N ASP A 42 -11.95 -9.33 11.59
CA ASP A 42 -12.83 -10.44 11.22
C ASP A 42 -12.34 -11.18 9.96
N LYS A 43 -11.77 -10.46 9.00
CA LYS A 43 -11.28 -10.99 7.72
C LYS A 43 -9.87 -10.46 7.43
N GLU A 44 -8.88 -11.33 7.49
CA GLU A 44 -7.45 -11.00 7.32
C GLU A 44 -7.13 -10.28 5.99
N VAL A 45 -7.96 -10.46 4.95
CA VAL A 45 -7.76 -9.86 3.62
C VAL A 45 -9.06 -9.23 3.12
N LEU A 46 -9.02 -7.94 2.78
CA LEU A 46 -10.12 -7.23 2.10
C LEU A 46 -9.83 -7.10 0.60
N PHE A 47 -10.79 -7.46 -0.25
CA PHE A 47 -10.72 -7.21 -1.70
C PHE A 47 -11.29 -5.82 -2.04
N GLN A 48 -11.04 -5.32 -3.25
CA GLN A 48 -11.57 -4.04 -3.72
C GLN A 48 -13.09 -3.92 -3.53
N SER A 49 -13.85 -4.97 -3.84
CA SER A 49 -15.31 -5.01 -3.66
C SER A 49 -15.73 -4.93 -2.18
N ASP A 50 -14.90 -5.42 -1.26
CA ASP A 50 -15.14 -5.27 0.18
C ASP A 50 -14.93 -3.82 0.61
N VAL A 51 -13.86 -3.19 0.15
CA VAL A 51 -13.57 -1.77 0.45
C VAL A 51 -14.67 -0.87 -0.10
N GLU A 52 -15.11 -1.08 -1.35
CA GLU A 52 -16.20 -0.31 -1.94
C GLU A 52 -17.52 -0.47 -1.18
N ARG A 53 -17.80 -1.66 -0.67
CA ARG A 53 -18.98 -1.93 0.17
C ARG A 53 -18.89 -1.22 1.53
N LEU A 54 -17.69 -1.12 2.11
CA LEU A 54 -17.47 -0.55 3.44
C LEU A 54 -17.40 0.98 3.45
N ILE A 55 -16.68 1.58 2.50
CA ILE A 55 -16.38 3.03 2.51
C ILE A 55 -16.87 3.76 1.25
N GLY A 56 -17.55 3.06 0.33
CA GLY A 56 -18.09 3.59 -0.91
C GLY A 56 -17.13 3.52 -2.09
N LYS A 57 -17.63 3.90 -3.28
CA LYS A 57 -16.83 3.93 -4.51
C LYS A 57 -15.78 5.03 -4.48
N ARG A 58 -14.66 4.79 -5.16
CA ARG A 58 -13.60 5.78 -5.32
C ARG A 58 -14.15 7.04 -6.02
N PRO A 59 -13.98 8.24 -5.45
CA PRO A 59 -14.54 9.48 -6.01
C PRO A 59 -13.72 10.06 -7.18
N PHE A 60 -12.61 9.42 -7.56
CA PHE A 60 -11.75 9.83 -8.65
C PHE A 60 -11.58 8.68 -9.62
N GLU A 61 -11.56 8.98 -10.91
CA GLU A 61 -11.35 8.02 -11.99
C GLU A 61 -10.11 7.16 -11.72
N GLU A 62 -10.28 5.84 -11.89
CA GLU A 62 -9.13 4.95 -11.91
C GLU A 62 -8.28 5.32 -13.12
N ARG A 63 -7.07 5.84 -12.85
CA ARG A 63 -5.99 5.70 -13.81
C ARG A 63 -5.73 4.21 -13.91
N LYS A 64 -6.37 3.56 -14.89
CA LYS A 64 -5.99 2.23 -15.36
C LYS A 64 -4.48 2.22 -15.46
N THR A 65 -3.87 1.19 -14.88
CA THR A 65 -2.44 0.89 -14.97
C THR A 65 -1.92 1.31 -16.34
N LEU A 66 -0.82 2.08 -16.36
CA LEU A 66 -0.03 2.39 -17.54
C LEU A 66 -0.20 1.26 -18.55
N ASP A 67 -0.74 1.55 -19.73
CA ASP A 67 -0.91 0.56 -20.79
C ASP A 67 0.47 -0.08 -21.03
N ILE A 68 0.67 -1.28 -20.50
CA ILE A 68 1.79 -2.12 -20.88
C ILE A 68 1.43 -2.54 -22.29
N ASP A 69 2.04 -1.89 -23.28
CA ASP A 69 1.92 -2.28 -24.68
C ASP A 69 2.44 -3.72 -24.81
N ASP A 70 1.53 -4.67 -25.02
CA ASP A 70 1.81 -6.11 -25.15
C ASP A 70 2.80 -6.44 -26.29
N ASN A 71 3.23 -5.46 -27.09
CA ASN A 71 4.21 -5.62 -28.18
C ASN A 71 5.67 -5.31 -27.78
N ASN A 72 5.97 -5.02 -26.50
CA ASN A 72 7.35 -4.90 -26.02
C ASN A 72 7.82 -6.19 -25.33
N PRO A 73 8.72 -6.99 -25.95
CA PRO A 73 9.17 -8.28 -25.40
C PRO A 73 10.03 -8.14 -24.13
N ASP A 74 10.40 -6.93 -23.71
CA ASP A 74 11.25 -6.70 -22.53
C ASP A 74 10.48 -6.49 -21.22
N HIS A 75 9.15 -6.66 -21.21
CA HIS A 75 8.40 -6.61 -19.95
C HIS A 75 8.34 -7.99 -19.30
N HIS A 76 9.28 -8.25 -18.38
CA HIS A 76 9.22 -9.41 -17.48
C HIS A 76 7.93 -9.37 -16.64
N SER A 77 6.89 -10.05 -17.13
CA SER A 77 5.70 -10.40 -16.38
C SER A 77 6.04 -11.51 -15.40
N ASN A 78 5.78 -11.25 -14.12
CA ASN A 78 5.10 -12.14 -13.17
C ASN A 78 5.54 -11.75 -11.77
N GLY A 79 4.61 -11.82 -10.81
CA GLY A 79 4.80 -11.47 -9.40
C GLY A 79 5.87 -12.33 -8.71
N ALA A 80 7.13 -12.09 -9.06
CA ALA A 80 8.27 -12.49 -8.29
C ALA A 80 8.29 -11.61 -7.04
N ILE A 81 7.80 -12.20 -5.95
CA ILE A 81 8.40 -11.99 -4.63
C ILE A 81 9.91 -11.75 -4.81
N SER A 82 10.40 -10.61 -4.31
CA SER A 82 11.81 -10.25 -4.38
C SER A 82 12.68 -11.43 -3.95
N GLU A 83 13.76 -11.67 -4.66
CA GLU A 83 14.75 -12.70 -4.36
C GLU A 83 15.12 -12.65 -2.86
N GLY A 84 14.61 -13.60 -2.07
CA GLY A 84 14.74 -13.62 -0.61
C GLY A 84 13.45 -13.85 0.19
N VAL A 85 12.26 -13.74 -0.42
CA VAL A 85 11.00 -14.10 0.25
C VAL A 85 10.59 -15.52 -0.19
N PRO A 86 10.54 -16.51 0.72
CA PRO A 86 10.11 -17.86 0.35
C PRO A 86 8.63 -17.88 -0.06
N PRO A 87 8.23 -18.76 -0.99
CA PRO A 87 6.83 -18.91 -1.40
C PRO A 87 5.97 -19.31 -0.19
N TYR A 88 4.77 -18.73 -0.11
CA TYR A 88 3.80 -19.06 0.93
C TYR A 88 3.40 -20.54 0.85
N ASP A 89 3.74 -21.32 1.88
CA ASP A 89 3.27 -22.70 2.05
C ASP A 89 2.16 -22.72 3.12
N PRO A 90 0.90 -22.95 2.72
CA PRO A 90 -0.25 -22.98 3.64
C PRO A 90 -0.20 -24.13 4.67
N ASN A 91 0.76 -25.06 4.59
CA ASN A 91 0.88 -26.19 5.52
C ASN A 91 1.86 -25.96 6.70
N VAL A 92 2.48 -24.79 6.81
CA VAL A 92 3.57 -24.57 7.81
C VAL A 92 3.07 -24.14 9.20
N THR A 93 1.77 -23.87 9.38
CA THR A 93 1.22 -23.33 10.65
C THR A 93 0.81 -24.35 11.72
N ASN A 94 1.13 -25.65 11.57
CA ASN A 94 0.88 -26.65 12.61
C ASN A 94 2.17 -27.27 13.18
N HIS A 95 2.93 -26.48 13.96
CA HIS A 95 3.83 -27.05 14.96
C HIS A 95 3.73 -26.28 16.28
N PRO A 96 3.30 -26.93 17.38
CA PRO A 96 3.46 -26.36 18.72
C PRO A 96 4.90 -26.59 19.14
N THR A 97 5.66 -25.51 19.37
CA THR A 97 6.97 -25.62 20.02
C THR A 97 6.77 -25.52 21.53
N VAL A 98 7.05 -26.64 22.19
CA VAL A 98 7.37 -26.81 23.62
C VAL A 98 8.53 -25.93 24.05
#